data_AF-A0A6L9QAS4-F1
#
_entry.id   AF-A0A6L9QAS4-F1
#
_cell.length_a   1.000
_cell.length_b   1.000
_cell.length_c   1.000
_cell.angle_alpha   90.00
_cell.angle_beta   90.00
_cell.angle_gamma   90.00
#
_symmetry.space_group_name_H-M   'P 1'
#
loop_
_entity.id
_entity.type
_entity.pdbx_description
1 polymer ?
#
loop_
_entity_poly.entity_id
_entity_poly.type
_entity_poly.pdbx_seq_one_letter_code
_entity_poly.pdbx_strand_id
1 'polypeptide(L)' 'MQATAAIVIFVCAYVLIASEKVHRTAVALGGAGLMLLLHITDAHGAFFSAESGIDWNVIFLLLG' A
#
# COMPACT_ATOMS: atom_id res chain seq x y z
N MET A 1 3.85 15.88 9.89
CA MET A 1 4.83 15.57 8.82
C MET A 1 4.59 14.20 8.19
N GLN A 2 4.35 13.14 8.98
CA GLN A 2 4.07 11.78 8.46
C GLN A 2 2.88 11.71 7.48
N ALA A 3 1.76 12.37 7.81
CA ALA A 3 0.55 12.36 6.98
C ALA A 3 0.78 12.96 5.57
N THR A 4 1.59 14.02 5.47
CA THR A 4 1.93 14.64 4.18
C THR A 4 2.74 13.67 3.31
N ALA A 5 3.69 12.96 3.89
CA ALA A 5 4.47 11.94 3.18
C ALA A 5 3.59 10.77 2.71
N ALA A 6 2.66 10.31 3.56
CA ALA A 6 1.69 9.27 3.20
C ALA A 6 0.82 9.69 2.01
N ILE A 7 0.29 10.92 2.03
CA ILE A 7 -0.54 11.46 0.95
C ILE A 7 0.27 11.56 -0.35
N VAL A 8 1.52 12.02 -0.29
CA VAL A 8 2.38 12.12 -1.48
C VAL A 8 2.63 10.74 -2.08
N ILE A 9 2.98 9.73 -1.26
CA ILE A 9 3.21 8.37 -1.74
C ILE A 9 1.94 7.79 -2.36
N PHE A 10 0.78 8.00 -1.73
CA PHE A 10 -0.51 7.54 -2.24
C PHE A 10 -0.84 8.17 -3.60
N VAL A 11 -0.75 9.50 -3.73
CA VAL A 11 -1.05 10.20 -4.99
C VAL A 11 -0.08 9.77 -6.09
N CYS A 12 1.21 9.66 -5.80
CA CYS A 12 2.18 9.17 -6.77
C CYS A 12 1.87 7.74 -7.24
N ALA A 13 1.58 6.82 -6.31
CA ALA A 13 1.22 5.45 -6.65
C ALA A 13 -0.07 5.40 -7.48
N TYR A 14 -1.08 6.19 -7.11
CA TYR A 14 -2.35 6.28 -7.82
C TYR A 14 -2.16 6.77 -9.25
N VAL A 15 -1.42 7.86 -9.47
CA VAL A 15 -1.14 8.39 -10.80
C VAL A 15 -0.38 7.38 -11.65
N LEU A 16 0.61 6.68 -11.09
CA LEU A 16 1.36 5.65 -11.80
C LEU A 16 0.46 4.48 -12.24
N ILE A 17 -0.41 4.00 -11.35
CA ILE A 17 -1.37 2.93 -11.65
C ILE A 17 -2.39 3.39 -12.70
N ALA A 18 -2.98 4.58 -12.51
CA ALA A 18 -3.99 5.14 -13.40
C ALA A 18 -3.43 5.48 -14.79
N SER A 19 -2.13 5.79 -14.89
CA SER A 19 -1.47 6.03 -16.18
C SER A 19 -1.28 4.77 -17.02
N GLU A 20 -1.43 3.58 -16.41
CA GLU A 20 -1.18 2.26 -17.03
C GLU A 20 0.20 2.07 -17.67
N LYS A 21 1.13 3.01 -17.43
CA LYS A 21 2.50 2.96 -17.98
C LYS A 21 3.43 2.00 -17.23
N VAL A 22 3.04 1.60 -16.02
CA VAL A 22 3.84 0.76 -15.12
C VAL A 22 2.96 -0.38 -14.60
N HIS A 23 3.56 -1.55 -14.38
CA HIS A 23 2.83 -2.71 -13.86
C HIS A 23 2.22 -2.39 -12.49
N ARG A 24 0.88 -2.43 -12.40
CA ARG A 24 0.12 -2.05 -11.20
C ARG A 24 0.64 -2.72 -9.92
N THR A 25 1.01 -4.00 -10.01
CA THR A 25 1.56 -4.76 -8.87
C THR A 25 2.93 -4.24 -8.44
N ALA A 26 3.79 -3.86 -9.37
CA ALA A 26 5.11 -3.32 -9.03
C ALA A 26 4.99 -1.97 -8.33
N VAL A 27 4.06 -1.11 -8.79
CA VAL A 27 3.76 0.17 -8.13
C VAL A 27 3.17 -0.04 -6.74
N ALA A 28 2.23 -0.97 -6.58
CA ALA A 28 1.61 -1.28 -5.29
C ALA A 28 2.63 -1.81 -4.28
N LEU A 29 3.46 -2.78 -4.69
CA LEU A 29 4.52 -3.34 -3.83
C LEU A 29 5.60 -2.29 -3.50
N GLY A 30 5.98 -1.46 -4.47
CA GLY A 30 6.93 -0.37 -4.27
C GLY A 30 6.41 0.71 -3.31
N GLY A 31 5.14 1.10 -3.44
CA GLY A 31 4.49 2.05 -2.55
C GLY A 31 4.41 1.54 -1.11
N ALA A 32 4.03 0.26 -0.92
CA ALA A 32 4.04 -0.39 0.38
C ALA A 32 5.45 -0.44 0.99
N GLY A 33 6.47 -0.79 0.19
CA GLY A 33 7.87 -0.79 0.62
C GLY A 33 8.36 0.60 1.05
N LEU A 34 8.02 1.65 0.30
CA LEU A 34 8.35 3.03 0.65
C LEU A 34 7.70 3.47 1.97
N MET A 35 6.43 3.12 2.19
CA MET A 35 5.75 3.44 3.45
C MET A 35 6.40 2.77 4.67
N LEU A 36 6.89 1.53 4.51
CA LEU A 36 7.62 0.81 5.57
C LEU A 36 9.02 1.40 5.79
N LEU A 37 9.77 1.66 4.71
CA LEU A 37 11.13 2.23 4.79
C LEU A 37 11.15 3.58 5.52
N LEU A 38 10.11 4.40 5.30
CA LEU A 38 9.97 5.71 5.90
C LEU A 38 9.30 5.66 7.29
N HIS A 39 8.99 4.48 7.84
CA HIS A 39 8.25 4.29 9.10
C HIS A 39 6.93 5.09 9.16
N ILE A 40 6.29 5.29 8.00
CA ILE A 40 4.98 5.93 7.89
C ILE A 40 3.89 4.98 8.38
N THR A 41 4.10 3.68 8.19
CA THR A 41 3.31 2.60 8.79
C THR A 41 4.25 1.54 9.33
N ASP A 42 3.85 0.86 10.41
CA ASP A 42 4.54 -0.31 10.91
C ASP A 42 4.07 -1.58 10.20
N ALA A 43 4.92 -2.60 10.12
CA ALA A 43 4.58 -3.90 9.54
C ALA A 43 3.37 -4.56 10.24
N HIS A 44 3.20 -4.31 11.56
CA HIS A 44 2.01 -4.73 12.29
C HIS A 44 0.75 -3.96 11.86
N GLY A 45 0.85 -2.66 11.57
CA GLY A 45 -0.27 -1.87 11.04
C GLY A 45 -0.67 -2.30 9.63
N ALA A 46 0.32 -2.50 8.76
CA ALA A 46 0.13 -2.80 7.33
C ALA A 46 -0.38 -4.23 7.06
N PHE A 47 0.08 -5.23 7.81
CA PHE A 47 -0.23 -6.64 7.54
C PHE A 47 -1.05 -7.34 8.63
N PHE A 48 -1.12 -6.78 9.85
CA PHE A 48 -1.64 -7.49 11.03
C PHE A 48 -2.56 -6.65 11.93
N SER A 49 -3.03 -5.48 11.51
CA SER A 49 -4.02 -4.73 12.29
C SER A 49 -5.43 -5.20 11.94
N ALA A 50 -6.19 -5.64 12.94
CA ALA A 50 -7.55 -6.16 12.78
C ALA A 50 -8.57 -5.10 12.31
N GLU A 51 -8.20 -3.82 12.34
CA GLU A 51 -9.09 -2.69 12.03
C GLU A 51 -8.69 -1.95 10.72
N SER A 52 -7.41 -1.97 10.35
CA SER A 52 -6.88 -1.22 9.19
C SER A 52 -5.94 -2.03 8.27
N GLY A 53 -5.67 -3.29 8.61
CA GLY A 53 -4.75 -4.15 7.90
C GLY A 53 -5.44 -4.90 6.75
N ILE A 54 -4.62 -5.56 5.94
CA ILE A 54 -5.10 -6.40 4.84
C ILE A 54 -5.88 -7.60 5.42
N ASP A 55 -7.19 -7.68 5.14
CA ASP A 55 -8.03 -8.82 5.55
C ASP A 55 -7.72 -10.05 4.68
N TRP A 56 -7.09 -11.05 5.30
CA TRP A 56 -6.72 -12.30 4.65
C TRP A 56 -7.92 -13.12 4.19
N ASN A 57 -9.06 -13.04 4.89
CA ASN A 57 -10.28 -13.71 4.43
C ASN A 57 -10.69 -13.17 3.06
N VAL A 58 -10.59 -11.85 2.83
CA VAL A 58 -10.91 -11.22 1.53
C VAL A 58 -9.96 -11.68 0.44
N ILE A 59 -8.64 -11.72 0.72
CA ILE A 59 -7.67 -12.25 -0.26
C ILE A 59 -8.00 -13.70 -0.62
N PHE A 60 -8.28 -14.55 0.37
CA PHE A 60 -8.63 -15.94 0.11
C PHE A 60 -9.98 -16.10 -0.61
N LEU A 61 -10.95 -15.22 -0.34
CA LEU A 61 -12.20 -15.17 -1.10
C LEU A 61 -11.99 -14.81 -2.57
N LEU A 62 -11.04 -13.93 -2.89
CA LEU A 62 -10.71 -13.54 -4.27
C LEU A 62 -9.77 -14.54 -4.98
N LEU A 63 -9.08 -15.40 -4.22
CA LEU A 63 -8.24 -16.48 -4.75
C LEU A 63 -9.05 -17.72 -5.17
N GLY A 64 -10.25 -17.89 -4.58
CA GLY A 64 -11.18 -19.00 -4.84
C GLY A 64 -11.86 -18.96 -6.19
#